data_AF-A0A154VX07-F1
#
_entry.id   AF-A0A154VX07-F1
#
_cell.length_a   1.000
_cell.length_b   1.000
_cell.length_c   1.000
_cell.angle_alpha   90.00
_cell.angle_beta   90.00
_cell.angle_gamma   90.00
#
_symmetry.space_group_name_H-M   'P 1'
#
loop_
_entity.id
_entity.type
_entity.pdbx_description
1 polymer ?
#
loop_
_entity_poly.entity_id
_entity_poly.type
_entity_poly.pdbx_seq_one_letter_code
_entity_poly.pdbx_strand_id
1 'polypeptide(L)'
;MSAYRLPLLAAAAFVALAGTAAGTAQAAPQALGLVATLSPVPLICDTEGCQAEFSAFCLQQDRDGPRPFTAYSPAEADSIRITATRADGSSIALPAEALKIVSRRGHSAVTMSLPATTLAQFGATRISIAIQPQATLLPPVVAGDPRPQSADELAMAAGPMRQVGHRVVDADDRSSAAQIIGRVSARLPGLLRYQPSAEERQAAWDQALDPQLLASASPGALQQARAAHAACDAKAAAGYAFGMRQCLATEHDRLMNGLNQEYWKALDSGS
;
A
#
# COMPACT_ATOMS: atom_id res chain seq x y z
N MET A 1 -69.81 62.09 4.25
CA MET A 1 -68.42 62.16 3.78
C MET A 1 -67.55 61.50 4.83
N SER A 2 -67.15 60.24 4.63
CA SER A 2 -66.27 59.51 5.54
C SER A 2 -65.31 58.65 4.73
N ALA A 3 -64.06 58.67 5.17
CA ALA A 3 -62.85 58.37 4.41
C ALA A 3 -62.57 56.88 4.21
N TYR A 4 -61.83 56.61 3.12
CA TYR A 4 -61.15 55.37 2.76
C TYR A 4 -60.29 54.78 3.89
N ARG A 5 -60.19 53.44 3.93
CA ARG A 5 -58.99 52.68 4.31
C ARG A 5 -59.08 51.22 3.83
N LEU A 6 -58.24 50.88 2.85
CA LEU A 6 -57.88 49.51 2.45
C LEU A 6 -56.85 48.95 3.45
N PRO A 7 -56.92 47.68 3.88
CA PRO A 7 -55.76 46.99 4.40
C PRO A 7 -55.16 46.06 3.34
N LEU A 8 -53.87 46.30 3.02
CA LEU A 8 -52.95 45.31 2.46
C LEU A 8 -52.82 44.14 3.45
N LEU A 9 -52.92 42.89 2.97
CA LEU A 9 -52.40 41.73 3.69
C LEU A 9 -51.49 40.92 2.76
N ALA A 10 -50.30 40.65 3.30
CA ALA A 10 -49.09 40.21 2.65
C ALA A 10 -49.12 38.74 2.21
N ALA A 11 -48.62 38.47 1.00
CA ALA A 11 -48.25 37.13 0.57
C ALA A 11 -46.86 36.79 1.16
N ALA A 12 -46.83 35.93 2.18
CA ALA A 12 -45.59 35.36 2.68
C ALA A 12 -45.13 34.21 1.77
N ALA A 13 -44.18 34.49 0.87
CA ALA A 13 -43.49 33.47 0.11
C ALA A 13 -42.48 32.75 1.03
N PHE A 14 -42.83 31.55 1.49
CA PHE A 14 -41.88 30.64 2.12
C PHE A 14 -40.95 30.07 1.03
N VAL A 15 -39.78 30.69 0.85
CA VAL A 15 -38.67 30.09 0.11
C VAL A 15 -38.05 29.04 1.02
N ALA A 16 -38.47 27.78 0.83
CA ALA A 16 -37.78 26.65 1.43
C ALA A 16 -36.39 26.54 0.76
N LEU A 17 -35.35 27.04 1.45
CA LEU A 17 -33.97 26.68 1.12
C LEU A 17 -33.82 25.18 1.39
N ALA A 18 -33.98 24.38 0.34
CA ALA A 18 -33.45 23.03 0.29
C ALA A 18 -31.92 23.16 0.29
N GLY A 19 -31.34 23.21 1.49
CA GLY A 19 -29.91 23.06 1.69
C GLY A 19 -29.52 21.69 1.16
N THR A 20 -28.94 21.66 -0.04
CA THR A 20 -28.17 20.51 -0.51
C THR A 20 -27.01 20.35 0.45
N ALA A 21 -27.16 19.47 1.44
CA ALA A 21 -26.04 18.92 2.18
C ALA A 21 -25.18 18.17 1.15
N ALA A 22 -24.25 18.90 0.52
CA ALA A 22 -23.15 18.31 -0.21
C ALA A 22 -22.36 17.52 0.84
N GLY A 23 -22.63 16.23 0.92
CA GLY A 23 -21.89 15.32 1.78
C GLY A 23 -20.41 15.47 1.45
N THR A 24 -19.64 15.97 2.40
CA THR A 24 -18.17 16.04 2.33
C THR A 24 -17.64 14.67 1.94
N ALA A 25 -16.73 14.59 0.97
CA ALA A 25 -16.12 13.32 0.54
C ALA A 25 -15.72 12.47 1.77
N GLN A 26 -16.32 11.28 1.88
CA GLN A 26 -16.25 10.42 3.07
C GLN A 26 -15.33 9.24 2.81
N ALA A 27 -14.08 9.29 3.28
CA ALA A 27 -13.09 8.23 2.99
C ALA A 27 -13.08 7.12 4.04
N ALA A 28 -12.94 5.85 3.63
CA ALA A 28 -12.92 4.68 4.52
C ALA A 28 -12.18 3.50 3.88
N PRO A 29 -11.46 2.64 4.63
CA PRO A 29 -11.53 2.50 6.07
C PRO A 29 -10.44 3.27 6.85
N GLN A 30 -9.18 3.18 6.43
CA GLN A 30 -8.06 3.92 7.03
C GLN A 30 -6.97 4.19 6.00
N ALA A 31 -6.22 5.27 6.20
CA ALA A 31 -5.01 5.59 5.45
C ALA A 31 -3.87 4.63 5.82
N LEU A 32 -3.02 4.32 4.83
CA LEU A 32 -1.88 3.44 5.00
C LEU A 32 -0.57 4.19 4.74
N GLY A 33 0.43 3.93 5.57
CA GLY A 33 1.80 4.32 5.29
C GLY A 33 2.43 3.27 4.37
N LEU A 34 3.07 3.69 3.29
CA LEU A 34 3.90 2.81 2.46
C LEU A 34 5.34 2.86 2.95
N VAL A 35 5.97 1.69 3.04
CA VAL A 35 7.40 1.59 3.35
C VAL A 35 8.20 1.98 2.12
N ALA A 36 9.15 2.91 2.28
CA ALA A 36 10.05 3.31 1.20
C ALA A 36 10.86 2.13 0.68
N THR A 37 10.97 2.02 -0.65
CA THR A 37 11.66 0.88 -1.26
C THR A 37 13.17 1.00 -1.13
N LEU A 38 13.86 -0.08 -0.74
CA LEU A 38 15.34 -0.13 -0.71
C LEU A 38 15.97 0.12 -2.08
N SER A 39 15.35 -0.41 -3.13
CA SER A 39 15.70 -0.20 -4.53
C SER A 39 14.42 -0.25 -5.38
N PRO A 40 14.41 0.24 -6.64
CA PRO A 40 13.26 0.07 -7.51
C PRO A 40 12.86 -1.41 -7.60
N VAL A 41 11.60 -1.71 -7.27
CA VAL A 41 11.05 -3.07 -7.27
C VAL A 41 10.62 -3.41 -8.70
N PRO A 42 11.24 -4.40 -9.36
CA PRO A 42 10.77 -4.87 -10.66
C PRO A 42 9.43 -5.59 -10.49
N LEU A 43 8.48 -5.30 -11.38
CA LEU A 43 7.21 -6.01 -11.39
C LEU A 43 7.35 -7.36 -12.10
N ILE A 44 6.58 -8.34 -11.65
CA ILE A 44 6.45 -9.64 -12.31
C ILE A 44 5.32 -9.53 -13.31
N CYS A 45 5.61 -9.83 -14.57
CA CYS A 45 4.69 -9.65 -15.67
C CYS A 45 4.24 -11.00 -16.24
N ASP A 46 2.95 -11.10 -16.54
CA ASP A 46 2.32 -12.21 -17.25
C ASP A 46 1.37 -11.67 -18.34
N THR A 47 0.44 -12.49 -18.81
CA THR A 47 -0.52 -12.12 -19.86
C THR A 47 -1.57 -11.10 -19.41
N GLU A 48 -1.85 -10.98 -18.12
CA GLU A 48 -2.85 -10.06 -17.57
C GLU A 48 -2.24 -8.68 -17.25
N GLY A 49 -0.95 -8.64 -16.94
CA GLY A 49 -0.23 -7.40 -16.71
C GLY A 49 1.03 -7.60 -15.87
N CYS A 50 1.49 -6.52 -15.26
CA CYS A 50 2.63 -6.51 -14.35
C CYS A 50 2.17 -6.18 -12.94
N GLN A 51 2.68 -6.89 -11.93
CA GLN A 51 2.38 -6.60 -10.53
C GLN A 51 3.55 -6.90 -9.58
N ALA A 52 3.53 -6.25 -8.42
CA ALA A 52 4.37 -6.58 -7.27
C ALA A 52 3.64 -6.25 -5.96
N GLU A 53 4.10 -6.84 -4.86
CA GLU A 53 3.63 -6.53 -3.52
C GLU A 53 4.60 -5.59 -2.81
N PHE A 54 4.06 -4.67 -2.01
CA PHE A 54 4.79 -3.66 -1.27
C PHE A 54 4.33 -3.65 0.18
N SER A 55 5.26 -3.42 1.10
CA SER A 55 4.97 -3.36 2.54
C SER A 55 4.25 -2.04 2.88
N ALA A 56 3.25 -2.16 3.75
CA ALA A 56 2.45 -1.05 4.25
C ALA A 56 2.16 -1.23 5.75
N PHE A 57 1.66 -0.18 6.39
CA PHE A 57 1.23 -0.21 7.79
C PHE A 57 0.05 0.73 8.04
N CYS A 58 -0.70 0.50 9.12
CA CYS A 58 -1.82 1.34 9.51
C CYS A 58 -1.34 2.67 10.05
N LEU A 59 -1.87 3.78 9.53
CA LEU A 59 -1.64 5.07 10.16
C LEU A 59 -2.62 5.33 11.31
N GLN A 60 -3.80 4.71 11.33
CA GLN A 60 -4.88 5.10 12.24
C GLN A 60 -5.38 3.91 13.06
N GLN A 61 -4.93 3.80 14.32
CA GLN A 61 -5.24 2.68 15.21
C GLN A 61 -6.74 2.45 15.45
N ASP A 62 -7.51 3.53 15.61
CA ASP A 62 -8.94 3.46 15.94
C ASP A 62 -9.86 3.16 14.73
N ARG A 63 -9.25 3.02 13.54
CA ARG A 63 -9.95 2.75 12.29
C ARG A 63 -9.83 1.27 11.91
N ASP A 64 -10.86 0.77 11.23
CA ASP A 64 -10.85 -0.62 10.76
C ASP A 64 -9.71 -0.86 9.78
N GLY A 65 -9.09 -2.04 9.87
CA GLY A 65 -8.13 -2.50 8.87
C GLY A 65 -8.83 -2.67 7.51
N PRO A 66 -8.13 -2.41 6.39
CA PRO A 66 -8.70 -2.68 5.08
C PRO A 66 -8.99 -4.16 4.90
N ARG A 67 -10.13 -4.46 4.29
CA ARG A 67 -10.40 -5.79 3.73
C ARG A 67 -9.43 -6.03 2.57
N PRO A 68 -9.12 -7.29 2.21
CA PRO A 68 -8.40 -7.57 0.98
C PRO A 68 -9.09 -6.93 -0.24
N PHE A 69 -8.29 -6.43 -1.17
CA PHE A 69 -8.68 -5.79 -2.42
C PHE A 69 -9.35 -4.41 -2.30
N THR A 70 -9.32 -3.76 -1.13
CA THR A 70 -9.67 -2.35 -0.98
C THR A 70 -8.75 -1.51 -1.85
N ALA A 71 -9.31 -0.70 -2.75
CA ALA A 71 -8.56 0.20 -3.63
C ALA A 71 -7.99 1.39 -2.87
N TYR A 72 -6.84 1.91 -3.29
CA TYR A 72 -6.19 3.07 -2.68
C TYR A 72 -5.66 4.03 -3.74
N SER A 73 -5.47 5.29 -3.36
CA SER A 73 -4.77 6.30 -4.18
C SER A 73 -3.60 6.91 -3.41
N PRO A 74 -2.50 7.28 -4.06
CA PRO A 74 -1.44 8.04 -3.40
C PRO A 74 -1.97 9.38 -2.88
N ALA A 75 -1.52 9.79 -1.69
CA ALA A 75 -1.81 11.14 -1.18
C ALA A 75 -1.11 12.21 -2.03
N GLU A 76 0.12 11.92 -2.45
CA GLU A 76 0.95 12.78 -3.30
C GLU A 76 1.35 12.01 -4.57
N ALA A 77 1.21 12.63 -5.74
CA ALA A 77 1.41 11.97 -7.03
C ALA A 77 2.86 11.51 -7.28
N ASP A 78 3.84 12.19 -6.69
CA ASP A 78 5.27 11.90 -6.83
C ASP A 78 5.83 10.94 -5.77
N SER A 79 5.01 10.55 -4.79
CA SER A 79 5.39 9.61 -3.72
C SER A 79 5.64 8.18 -4.23
N ILE A 80 5.12 7.86 -5.43
CA ILE A 80 5.34 6.59 -6.12
C ILE A 80 5.87 6.87 -7.52
N ARG A 81 7.12 6.46 -7.77
CA ARG A 81 7.74 6.59 -9.10
C ARG A 81 7.61 5.30 -9.87
N ILE A 82 6.98 5.37 -11.04
CA ILE A 82 6.84 4.23 -11.95
C ILE A 82 7.77 4.46 -13.14
N THR A 83 8.69 3.53 -13.38
CA THR A 83 9.61 3.59 -14.53
C THR A 83 9.29 2.43 -15.47
N ALA A 84 8.98 2.76 -16.73
CA ALA A 84 8.83 1.80 -17.80
C ALA A 84 10.06 1.80 -18.69
N THR A 85 10.62 0.61 -18.94
CA THR A 85 11.69 0.41 -19.91
C THR A 85 11.11 -0.21 -21.18
N ARG A 86 11.42 0.38 -22.33
CA ARG A 86 10.98 -0.10 -23.65
C ARG A 86 11.94 -1.14 -24.23
N ALA A 87 11.54 -1.76 -25.34
CA ALA A 87 12.35 -2.75 -26.06
C ALA A 87 13.69 -2.19 -26.56
N ASP A 88 13.75 -0.89 -26.87
CA ASP A 88 14.97 -0.19 -27.29
C ASP A 88 15.91 0.17 -26.11
N GLY A 89 15.53 -0.18 -24.88
CA GLY A 89 16.27 0.14 -23.66
C GLY A 89 16.02 1.53 -23.09
N SER A 90 15.26 2.39 -23.78
CA SER A 90 14.86 3.71 -23.27
C SER A 90 13.94 3.56 -22.06
N SER A 91 14.05 4.49 -21.11
CA SER A 91 13.18 4.55 -19.92
C SER A 91 12.29 5.78 -19.94
N ILE A 92 11.04 5.61 -19.53
CA ILE A 92 10.07 6.68 -19.34
C ILE A 92 9.43 6.61 -17.96
N ALA A 93 9.02 7.75 -17.42
CA ALA A 93 8.17 7.80 -16.24
C ALA A 93 6.71 7.56 -16.66
N LEU A 94 5.97 6.78 -15.89
CA LEU A 94 4.53 6.64 -16.03
C LEU A 94 3.79 7.46 -14.96
N PRO A 95 2.59 8.00 -15.27
CA PRO A 95 1.75 8.67 -14.30
C PRO A 95 1.28 7.70 -13.21
N ALA A 96 1.18 8.17 -11.96
CA ALA A 96 0.77 7.33 -10.82
C ALA A 96 -0.67 6.81 -10.98
N GLU A 97 -1.52 7.55 -11.70
CA GLU A 97 -2.91 7.21 -12.03
C GLU A 97 -3.03 5.96 -12.91
N ALA A 98 -1.96 5.57 -13.60
CA ALA A 98 -1.93 4.32 -14.34
C ALA A 98 -1.94 3.09 -13.41
N LEU A 99 -1.54 3.26 -12.15
CA LEU A 99 -1.33 2.19 -11.20
C LEU A 99 -2.61 1.83 -10.45
N LYS A 100 -2.97 0.55 -10.48
CA LYS A 100 -3.97 0.00 -9.58
C LYS A 100 -3.29 -0.43 -8.29
N ILE A 101 -3.69 0.19 -7.17
CA ILE A 101 -3.19 -0.09 -5.83
C ILE A 101 -4.33 -0.70 -5.00
N VAL A 102 -4.12 -1.90 -4.47
CA VAL A 102 -5.12 -2.58 -3.62
C VAL A 102 -4.48 -3.23 -2.40
N SER A 103 -5.18 -3.25 -1.27
CA SER A 103 -4.75 -4.04 -0.11
C SER A 103 -4.75 -5.53 -0.43
N ARG A 104 -3.86 -6.31 0.22
CA ARG A 104 -3.80 -7.77 0.04
C ARG A 104 -4.01 -8.52 1.35
N ARG A 105 -3.12 -8.32 2.31
CA ARG A 105 -3.11 -9.01 3.62
C ARG A 105 -3.39 -8.01 4.73
N GLY A 106 -4.62 -7.52 4.77
CA GLY A 106 -4.99 -6.41 5.63
C GLY A 106 -4.18 -5.15 5.30
N HIS A 107 -3.62 -4.53 6.33
CA HIS A 107 -2.82 -3.31 6.21
C HIS A 107 -1.34 -3.54 5.95
N SER A 108 -0.83 -4.76 6.10
CA SER A 108 0.62 -5.03 6.07
C SER A 108 1.20 -5.01 4.67
N ALA A 109 0.38 -5.25 3.64
CA ALA A 109 0.82 -5.33 2.26
C ALA A 109 -0.23 -4.82 1.27
N VAL A 110 0.24 -4.14 0.22
CA VAL A 110 -0.55 -3.77 -0.95
C VAL A 110 0.02 -4.41 -2.21
N THR A 111 -0.85 -4.70 -3.18
CA THR A 111 -0.45 -5.05 -4.54
C THR A 111 -0.55 -3.79 -5.40
N MET A 112 0.50 -3.49 -6.15
CA MET A 112 0.49 -2.47 -7.18
C MET A 112 0.62 -3.13 -8.54
N SER A 113 -0.25 -2.77 -9.49
CA SER A 113 -0.36 -3.45 -10.78
C SER A 113 -0.66 -2.50 -11.94
N LEU A 114 -0.18 -2.88 -13.12
CA LEU A 114 -0.46 -2.25 -14.41
C LEU A 114 -1.05 -3.29 -15.36
N PRO A 115 -2.19 -3.02 -16.03
CA PRO A 115 -2.77 -3.96 -16.97
C PRO A 115 -1.93 -4.05 -18.26
N ALA A 116 -2.00 -5.19 -18.95
CA ALA A 116 -1.26 -5.41 -20.20
C ALA A 116 -1.54 -4.34 -21.28
N THR A 117 -2.75 -3.79 -21.32
CA THR A 117 -3.13 -2.70 -22.23
C THR A 117 -2.32 -1.43 -21.99
N THR A 118 -2.08 -1.06 -20.72
CA THR A 118 -1.22 0.07 -20.37
C THR A 118 0.22 -0.19 -20.79
N LEU A 119 0.73 -1.41 -20.58
CA LEU A 119 2.09 -1.76 -21.00
C LEU A 119 2.26 -1.62 -22.53
N ALA A 120 1.29 -2.13 -23.29
CA ALA A 120 1.28 -2.04 -24.75
C ALA A 120 1.21 -0.58 -25.23
N GLN A 121 0.37 0.26 -24.61
CA GLN A 121 0.25 1.69 -24.93
C GLN A 121 1.60 2.42 -24.82
N PHE A 122 2.42 2.06 -23.84
CA PHE A 122 3.72 2.70 -23.59
C PHE A 122 4.90 1.98 -24.25
N GLY A 123 4.67 0.83 -24.93
CA GLY A 123 5.71 -0.02 -25.49
C GLY A 123 6.65 -0.59 -24.41
N ALA A 124 6.14 -0.78 -23.19
CA ALA A 124 6.92 -1.18 -22.03
C ALA A 124 7.15 -2.70 -22.01
N THR A 125 8.40 -3.11 -21.84
CA THR A 125 8.80 -4.52 -21.69
C THR A 125 9.18 -4.86 -20.25
N ARG A 126 9.56 -3.87 -19.45
CA ARG A 126 9.84 -4.00 -18.02
C ARG A 126 9.30 -2.79 -17.28
N ILE A 127 8.78 -3.02 -16.07
CA ILE A 127 8.34 -1.96 -15.17
C ILE A 127 9.06 -2.11 -13.84
N SER A 128 9.47 -0.99 -13.24
CA SER A 128 9.87 -0.92 -11.85
C SER A 128 9.13 0.20 -11.11
N ILE A 129 8.91 0.00 -9.82
CA ILE A 129 8.30 0.98 -8.93
C ILE A 129 9.26 1.30 -7.78
N ALA A 130 9.45 2.58 -7.51
CA ALA A 130 10.14 3.05 -6.32
C ALA A 130 9.18 3.86 -5.45
N ILE A 131 9.05 3.47 -4.19
CA ILE A 131 8.25 4.19 -3.19
C ILE A 131 9.18 5.16 -2.46
N GLN A 132 8.81 6.44 -2.46
CA GLN A 132 9.56 7.48 -1.77
C GLN A 132 9.33 7.41 -0.25
N PRO A 133 10.26 7.95 0.57
CA PRO A 133 10.00 8.19 1.99
C PRO A 133 8.69 8.93 2.21
N GLN A 134 8.00 8.62 3.30
CA GLN A 134 6.77 9.30 3.69
C GLN A 134 5.58 9.13 2.73
N ALA A 135 5.65 8.20 1.78
CA ALA A 135 4.51 7.86 0.94
C ALA A 135 3.32 7.39 1.77
N THR A 136 2.14 7.93 1.46
CA THR A 136 0.86 7.62 2.11
C THR A 136 -0.17 7.25 1.07
N LEU A 137 -1.01 6.27 1.38
CA LEU A 137 -2.16 5.88 0.58
C LEU A 137 -3.46 6.32 1.26
N LEU A 138 -4.28 7.02 0.51
CA LEU A 138 -5.61 7.46 0.92
C LEU A 138 -6.66 6.41 0.55
N PRO A 139 -7.57 6.09 1.48
CA PRO A 139 -8.65 5.15 1.22
C PRO A 139 -9.70 5.76 0.28
N PRO A 140 -10.56 4.93 -0.34
CA PRO A 140 -11.58 5.39 -1.27
C PRO A 140 -12.71 6.10 -0.53
N VAL A 141 -13.45 6.92 -1.27
CA VAL A 141 -14.72 7.47 -0.77
C VAL A 141 -15.78 6.37 -0.77
N VAL A 142 -16.42 6.14 0.37
CA VAL A 142 -17.48 5.14 0.54
C VAL A 142 -18.77 5.84 0.94
N ALA A 143 -19.75 5.85 0.02
CA ALA A 143 -21.04 6.50 0.26
C ALA A 143 -21.79 5.78 1.39
N GLY A 144 -22.24 6.55 2.40
CA GLY A 144 -23.00 6.01 3.52
C GLY A 144 -22.16 5.21 4.52
N ASP A 145 -20.83 5.36 4.52
CA ASP A 145 -19.98 4.77 5.54
C ASP A 145 -20.41 5.26 6.94
N PRO A 146 -20.59 4.36 7.93
CA PRO A 146 -21.04 4.74 9.28
C PRO A 146 -19.98 5.50 10.08
N ARG A 147 -18.71 5.44 9.67
CA ARG A 147 -17.58 6.16 10.28
C ARG A 147 -16.74 6.79 9.15
N PRO A 148 -17.25 7.83 8.47
CA PRO A 148 -16.48 8.47 7.41
C PRO A 148 -15.23 9.16 7.97
N GLN A 149 -14.18 9.29 7.16
CA GLN A 149 -13.05 10.18 7.47
C GLN A 149 -13.24 11.54 6.82
N SER A 150 -12.96 12.58 7.60
CA SER A 150 -12.84 13.96 7.15
C SER A 150 -11.51 14.23 6.44
N ALA A 151 -11.44 15.34 5.70
CA ALA A 151 -10.21 15.77 5.07
C ALA A 151 -9.09 16.06 6.10
N ASP A 152 -9.43 16.62 7.26
CA ASP A 152 -8.47 16.92 8.32
C ASP A 152 -7.88 15.64 8.93
N GLU A 153 -8.69 14.59 9.11
CA GLU A 153 -8.19 13.28 9.57
C GLU A 153 -7.22 12.66 8.56
N LEU A 154 -7.51 12.78 7.26
CA LEU A 154 -6.60 12.31 6.21
C LEU A 154 -5.31 13.15 6.15
N ALA A 155 -5.41 14.47 6.36
CA ALA A 155 -4.25 15.36 6.43
C ALA A 155 -3.36 15.04 7.65
N MET A 156 -3.96 14.73 8.80
CA MET A 156 -3.25 14.26 9.99
C MET A 156 -2.52 12.93 9.71
N ALA A 157 -3.20 11.99 9.05
CA ALA A 157 -2.62 10.71 8.66
C ALA A 157 -1.43 10.88 7.70
N ALA A 158 -1.62 11.63 6.61
CA ALA A 158 -0.59 11.84 5.57
C ALA A 158 0.56 12.76 6.02
N GLY A 159 0.35 13.61 7.01
CA GLY A 159 1.34 14.54 7.55
C GLY A 159 1.98 14.04 8.86
N PRO A 160 1.60 14.61 10.03
CA PRO A 160 2.26 14.33 11.30
C PRO A 160 2.38 12.84 11.65
N MET A 161 1.30 12.07 11.44
CA MET A 161 1.29 10.64 11.77
C MET A 161 2.26 9.86 10.86
N ARG A 162 2.33 10.21 9.57
CA ARG A 162 3.30 9.60 8.65
C ARG A 162 4.74 9.95 8.98
N GLN A 163 5.01 11.13 9.52
CA GLN A 163 6.36 11.52 9.98
C GLN A 163 6.84 10.63 11.15
N VAL A 164 5.95 10.28 12.08
CA VAL A 164 6.27 9.29 13.13
C VAL A 164 6.55 7.93 12.50
N GLY A 165 5.71 7.50 11.56
CA GLY A 165 5.90 6.24 10.82
C GLY A 165 7.22 6.19 10.06
N HIS A 166 7.71 7.33 9.57
CA HIS A 166 9.02 7.40 8.93
C HIS A 166 10.17 7.07 9.88
N ARG A 167 10.10 7.60 11.11
CA ARG A 167 11.14 7.37 12.12
C ARG A 167 11.08 5.98 12.72
N VAL A 168 9.88 5.44 12.93
CA VAL A 168 9.67 4.18 13.66
C VAL A 168 9.62 2.97 12.72
N VAL A 169 9.01 3.12 11.54
CA VAL A 169 8.78 2.00 10.62
C VAL A 169 9.80 2.03 9.49
N ASP A 170 9.87 3.11 8.69
CA ASP A 170 10.70 3.10 7.47
C ASP A 170 12.19 2.83 7.73
N ALA A 171 12.72 3.36 8.83
CA ALA A 171 14.13 3.27 9.19
C ALA A 171 14.52 1.95 9.89
N ASP A 172 13.56 1.08 10.22
CA ASP A 172 13.82 -0.14 10.98
C ASP A 172 14.25 -1.30 10.08
N ASP A 173 15.24 -2.07 10.54
CA ASP A 173 15.76 -3.25 9.84
C ASP A 173 14.66 -4.28 9.52
N ARG A 174 13.62 -4.38 10.36
CA ARG A 174 12.48 -5.28 10.14
C ARG A 174 11.66 -4.88 8.92
N SER A 175 11.53 -3.59 8.63
CA SER A 175 10.84 -3.10 7.41
C SER A 175 11.64 -3.49 6.17
N SER A 176 12.95 -3.33 6.22
CA SER A 176 13.86 -3.74 5.16
C SER A 176 13.87 -5.26 4.97
N ALA A 177 13.87 -6.03 6.06
CA ALA A 177 13.78 -7.49 6.02
C ALA A 177 12.43 -7.95 5.44
N ALA A 178 11.33 -7.30 5.81
CA ALA A 178 10.00 -7.57 5.25
C ALA A 178 10.00 -7.33 3.73
N GLN A 179 10.57 -6.22 3.23
CA GLN A 179 10.69 -5.99 1.79
C GLN A 179 11.45 -7.10 1.07
N ILE A 180 12.57 -7.57 1.63
CA ILE A 180 13.35 -8.67 1.06
C ILE A 180 12.51 -9.96 1.00
N ILE A 181 11.90 -10.34 2.12
CA ILE A 181 11.06 -11.54 2.21
C ILE A 181 9.87 -11.46 1.24
N GLY A 182 9.26 -10.28 1.10
CA GLY A 182 8.18 -10.01 0.15
C GLY A 182 8.62 -10.25 -1.30
N ARG A 183 9.81 -9.77 -1.68
CA ARG A 183 10.38 -10.02 -3.03
C ARG A 183 10.65 -11.50 -3.27
N VAL A 184 11.20 -12.22 -2.29
CA VAL A 184 11.44 -13.68 -2.40
C VAL A 184 10.11 -14.42 -2.55
N SER A 185 9.12 -14.08 -1.72
CA SER A 185 7.78 -14.66 -1.79
C SER A 185 7.14 -14.46 -3.17
N ALA A 186 7.32 -13.27 -3.76
CA ALA A 186 6.78 -12.95 -5.07
C ALA A 186 7.35 -13.84 -6.20
N ARG A 187 8.59 -14.34 -6.07
CA ARG A 187 9.24 -15.23 -7.06
C ARG A 187 8.73 -16.67 -7.03
N LEU A 188 8.03 -17.07 -5.97
CA LEU A 188 7.48 -18.41 -5.84
C LEU A 188 6.06 -18.47 -6.45
N PRO A 189 5.65 -19.58 -7.08
CA PRO A 189 4.29 -19.73 -7.58
C PRO A 189 3.21 -19.51 -6.52
N GLY A 190 2.12 -18.83 -6.91
CA GLY A 190 0.98 -18.48 -6.04
C GLY A 190 -0.06 -19.60 -5.84
N LEU A 191 0.23 -20.82 -6.30
CA LEU A 191 -0.70 -21.94 -6.25
C LEU A 191 -0.82 -22.48 -4.82
N LEU A 192 -2.06 -22.64 -4.35
CA LEU A 192 -2.34 -23.23 -3.05
C LEU A 192 -1.70 -24.63 -2.98
N ARG A 193 -0.85 -24.84 -1.96
CA ARG A 193 -0.11 -26.10 -1.71
C ARG A 193 0.97 -26.46 -2.73
N TYR A 194 1.34 -25.56 -3.64
CA TYR A 194 2.52 -25.81 -4.46
C TYR A 194 3.76 -25.85 -3.57
N GLN A 195 4.54 -26.92 -3.75
CA GLN A 195 5.74 -27.17 -2.99
C GLN A 195 6.96 -27.00 -3.90
N PRO A 196 7.64 -25.84 -3.84
CA PRO A 196 8.83 -25.64 -4.64
C PRO A 196 9.93 -26.61 -4.22
N SER A 197 10.72 -27.10 -5.20
CA SER A 197 11.94 -27.86 -4.96
C SER A 197 12.98 -27.03 -4.19
N ALA A 198 14.04 -27.68 -3.70
CA ALA A 198 15.13 -26.95 -3.05
C ALA A 198 15.80 -25.95 -4.01
N GLU A 199 15.98 -26.34 -5.27
CA GLU A 199 16.52 -25.47 -6.32
C GLU A 199 15.60 -24.28 -6.61
N GLU A 200 14.28 -24.49 -6.69
CA GLU A 200 13.32 -23.41 -6.92
C GLU A 200 13.28 -22.40 -5.76
N ARG A 201 13.40 -22.87 -4.52
CA ARG A 201 13.46 -21.99 -3.33
C ARG A 201 14.74 -21.16 -3.30
N GLN A 202 15.89 -21.80 -3.59
CA GLN A 202 17.16 -21.08 -3.68
C GLN A 202 17.17 -20.08 -4.84
N ALA A 203 16.65 -20.46 -6.01
CA ALA A 203 16.54 -19.55 -7.15
C ALA A 203 15.64 -18.34 -6.85
N ALA A 204 14.54 -18.53 -6.12
CA ALA A 204 13.69 -17.42 -5.68
C ALA A 204 14.43 -16.43 -4.77
N TRP A 205 15.29 -16.92 -3.88
CA TRP A 205 16.15 -16.09 -3.04
C TRP A 205 17.15 -15.28 -3.89
N ASP A 206 17.89 -15.95 -4.76
CA ASP A 206 18.93 -15.32 -5.58
C ASP A 206 18.35 -14.28 -6.56
N GLN A 207 17.18 -14.57 -7.15
CA GLN A 207 16.50 -13.64 -8.07
C GLN A 207 15.84 -12.44 -7.38
N ALA A 208 15.61 -12.50 -6.08
CA ALA A 208 15.05 -11.39 -5.30
C ALA A 208 16.11 -10.38 -4.87
N LEU A 209 17.38 -10.80 -4.79
CA LEU A 209 18.49 -10.01 -4.26
C LEU A 209 19.33 -9.40 -5.38
N ASP A 210 18.80 -8.37 -6.03
CA ASP A 210 19.59 -7.59 -7.00
C ASP A 210 20.74 -6.82 -6.31
N PRO A 211 21.84 -6.48 -7.03
CA PRO A 211 22.99 -5.79 -6.45
C PRO A 211 22.65 -4.45 -5.80
N GLN A 212 21.65 -3.73 -6.31
CA GLN A 212 21.24 -2.44 -5.76
C GLN A 212 20.55 -2.62 -4.41
N LEU A 213 19.64 -3.61 -4.29
CA LEU A 213 19.03 -3.97 -3.02
C LEU A 213 20.09 -4.40 -2.00
N LEU A 214 21.06 -5.23 -2.41
CA LEU A 214 22.13 -5.67 -1.51
C LEU A 214 22.99 -4.50 -1.01
N ALA A 215 23.24 -3.49 -1.85
CA ALA A 215 23.97 -2.28 -1.46
C ALA A 215 23.15 -1.36 -0.54
N SER A 216 21.82 -1.38 -0.64
CA SER A 216 20.92 -0.53 0.14
C SER A 216 20.45 -1.16 1.45
N ALA A 217 20.46 -2.49 1.57
CA ALA A 217 20.03 -3.19 2.77
C ALA A 217 21.11 -3.15 3.87
N SER A 218 20.70 -2.92 5.11
CA SER A 218 21.61 -3.04 6.26
C SER A 218 22.01 -4.50 6.51
N PRO A 219 23.15 -4.75 7.19
CA PRO A 219 23.50 -6.10 7.62
C PRO A 219 22.45 -6.77 8.51
N GLY A 220 21.79 -6.01 9.39
CA GLY A 220 20.75 -6.52 10.29
C GLY A 220 19.49 -6.92 9.53
N ALA A 221 19.06 -6.11 8.55
CA ALA A 221 17.94 -6.45 7.66
C ALA A 221 18.21 -7.74 6.86
N LEU A 222 19.42 -7.87 6.30
CA LEU A 222 19.83 -9.08 5.57
C LEU A 222 19.87 -10.31 6.47
N GLN A 223 20.36 -10.18 7.70
CA GLN A 223 20.40 -11.26 8.67
C GLN A 223 18.99 -11.73 9.04
N GLN A 224 18.08 -10.79 9.32
CA GLN A 224 16.68 -11.10 9.65
C GLN A 224 15.96 -11.78 8.47
N ALA A 225 16.14 -11.26 7.24
CA ALA A 225 15.55 -11.86 6.05
C ALA A 225 16.07 -13.29 5.81
N ARG A 226 17.38 -13.53 5.99
CA ARG A 226 17.99 -14.86 5.89
C ARG A 226 17.44 -15.82 6.95
N ALA A 227 17.28 -15.36 8.19
CA ALA A 227 16.75 -16.19 9.27
C ALA A 227 15.29 -16.60 8.98
N ALA A 228 14.46 -15.67 8.53
CA ALA A 228 13.08 -15.97 8.13
C ALA A 228 13.03 -16.95 6.94
N HIS A 229 13.86 -16.72 5.92
CA HIS A 229 13.98 -17.62 4.78
C HIS A 229 14.39 -19.03 5.20
N ALA A 230 15.45 -19.18 6.00
CA ALA A 230 15.92 -20.47 6.48
C ALA A 230 14.86 -21.20 7.32
N ALA A 231 14.12 -20.47 8.17
CA ALA A 231 13.03 -21.05 8.96
C ALA A 231 11.88 -21.55 8.06
N CYS A 232 11.54 -20.81 7.01
CA CYS A 232 10.52 -21.22 6.05
C CYS A 232 10.99 -22.37 5.15
N ASP A 233 12.26 -22.38 4.74
CA ASP A 233 12.86 -23.44 3.95
C ASP A 233 12.85 -24.77 4.72
N ALA A 234 13.23 -24.76 6.00
CA ALA A 234 13.17 -25.94 6.87
C ALA A 234 11.74 -26.49 7.01
N LYS A 235 10.75 -25.62 7.18
CA LYS A 235 9.32 -26.02 7.23
C LYS A 235 8.85 -26.58 5.89
N ALA A 236 9.26 -25.98 4.78
CA ALA A 236 8.93 -26.48 3.45
C ALA A 236 9.58 -27.86 3.20
N ALA A 237 10.85 -28.04 3.55
CA ALA A 237 11.54 -29.32 3.43
C ALA A 237 10.88 -30.43 4.27
N ALA A 238 10.32 -30.08 5.43
CA ALA A 238 9.59 -31.01 6.29
C ALA A 238 8.14 -31.27 5.86
N GLY A 239 7.68 -30.72 4.72
CA GLY A 239 6.34 -30.98 4.18
C GLY A 239 5.18 -30.34 4.95
N TYR A 240 5.43 -29.25 5.69
CA TYR A 240 4.35 -28.54 6.38
C TYR A 240 3.28 -28.04 5.40
N ALA A 241 2.01 -28.07 5.84
CA ALA A 241 0.83 -27.85 4.99
C ALA A 241 0.74 -26.47 4.31
N PHE A 242 1.52 -25.48 4.78
CA PHE A 242 1.60 -24.16 4.17
C PHE A 242 2.95 -24.06 3.43
N GLY A 243 2.92 -24.03 2.10
CA GLY A 243 4.13 -23.98 1.28
C GLY A 243 5.01 -22.75 1.53
N MET A 244 6.24 -22.75 0.98
CA MET A 244 7.26 -21.72 1.22
C MET A 244 6.74 -20.29 1.05
N ARG A 245 6.00 -20.01 -0.02
CA ARG A 245 5.42 -18.68 -0.29
C ARG A 245 4.52 -18.19 0.85
N GLN A 246 3.66 -19.07 1.36
CA GLN A 246 2.74 -18.73 2.45
C GLN A 246 3.51 -18.49 3.75
N CYS A 247 4.53 -19.30 4.04
CA CYS A 247 5.38 -19.08 5.21
C CYS A 247 6.07 -17.71 5.15
N LEU A 248 6.67 -17.35 4.02
CA LEU A 248 7.33 -16.06 3.82
C LEU A 248 6.33 -14.89 3.95
N ALA A 249 5.13 -15.03 3.38
CA ALA A 249 4.08 -14.03 3.53
C ALA A 249 3.67 -13.83 5.00
N THR A 250 3.57 -14.91 5.78
CA THR A 250 3.30 -14.84 7.22
C THR A 250 4.45 -14.18 7.99
N GLU A 251 5.71 -14.48 7.69
CA GLU A 251 6.85 -13.82 8.32
C GLU A 251 6.93 -12.33 7.99
N HIS A 252 6.64 -11.96 6.73
CA HIS A 252 6.48 -10.57 6.33
C HIS A 252 5.43 -9.85 7.21
N ASP A 253 4.23 -10.42 7.31
CA ASP A 253 3.15 -9.80 8.08
C ASP A 253 3.48 -9.73 9.57
N ARG A 254 4.18 -10.74 10.12
CA ARG A 254 4.64 -10.73 11.52
C ARG A 254 5.60 -9.56 11.79
N LEU A 255 6.55 -9.31 10.90
CA LEU A 255 7.49 -8.19 11.01
C LEU A 255 6.74 -6.85 10.97
N MET A 256 5.87 -6.67 9.97
CA MET A 256 5.11 -5.43 9.81
C MET A 256 4.14 -5.18 10.96
N ASN A 257 3.48 -6.22 11.49
CA ASN A 257 2.58 -6.09 12.64
C ASN A 257 3.33 -5.69 13.92
N GLY A 258 4.55 -6.20 14.14
CA GLY A 258 5.39 -5.79 15.26
C GLY A 258 5.75 -4.30 15.18
N LEU A 259 6.16 -3.84 14.00
CA LEU A 259 6.46 -2.43 13.74
C LEU A 259 5.24 -1.53 13.90
N ASN A 260 4.08 -1.97 13.42
CA ASN A 260 2.86 -1.20 13.51
C ASN A 260 2.40 -1.00 14.97
N GLN A 261 2.60 -2.00 15.84
CA GLN A 261 2.36 -1.85 17.28
C GLN A 261 3.31 -0.84 17.94
N GLU A 262 4.58 -0.82 17.55
CA GLU A 262 5.54 0.16 18.05
C GLU A 262 5.24 1.57 17.56
N TYR A 263 4.81 1.68 16.31
CA TYR A 263 4.32 2.92 15.73
C TYR A 263 3.13 3.49 16.53
N TRP A 264 2.11 2.69 16.83
CA TRP A 264 0.98 3.13 17.63
C TRP A 264 1.37 3.59 19.03
N LYS A 265 2.25 2.84 19.71
CA LYS A 265 2.80 3.27 21.03
C LYS A 265 3.54 4.60 20.93
N ALA A 266 4.22 4.87 19.81
CA ALA A 266 4.95 6.10 19.59
C ALA A 266 4.03 7.30 19.28
N LEU A 267 2.82 7.05 18.76
CA LEU A 267 1.80 8.09 18.64
C LEU A 267 1.26 8.48 20.01
N ASP A 268 0.93 7.49 20.85
CA ASP A 268 0.37 7.71 22.19
C ASP A 268 1.32 8.48 23.14
N SER A 269 2.64 8.32 22.98
CA SER A 269 3.64 8.98 23.82
C SER A 269 3.94 10.43 23.41
N GLY A 270 3.44 10.86 22.25
CA GLY A 270 3.58 12.23 21.74
C GLY A 270 2.35 13.12 21.94
N SER A 271 1.28 12.59 22.53
CA SER A 271 0.00 13.26 22.84
C SER A 271 -0.12 13.69 24.29
#